data_AF-A0A486WAC5-F1
#
_entry.id   AF-A0A486WAC5-F1
#
_cell.length_a   1.000
_cell.length_b   1.000
_cell.length_c   1.000
_cell.angle_alpha   90.00
_cell.angle_beta   90.00
_cell.angle_gamma   90.00
#
_symmetry.space_group_name_H-M   'P 1'
#
loop_
_entity.id
_entity.type
_entity.pdbx_description
1 polymer ?
#
loop_
_entity_poly.entity_id
_entity_poly.type
_entity_poly.pdbx_seq_one_letter_code
_entity_poly.pdbx_strand_id
1 'polypeptide(L)' 'MKECIAAKLLPANLLTRRAAVLMRSYLSGLMENWLFAPDSFDLHAEARDYVAILLEMYQFCPTLRGPESLSA' A
#
# COMPACT_ATOMS: atom_id res chain seq x y z
N MET A 1 -8.92 5.36 -1.72
CA MET A 1 -8.65 5.24 -0.26
C MET A 1 -9.83 5.67 0.60
N LYS A 2 -10.30 6.93 0.54
CA LYS A 2 -11.45 7.38 1.35
C LYS A 2 -12.72 6.52 1.11
N GLU A 3 -12.98 6.16 -0.14
CA GLU A 3 -14.07 5.26 -0.52
C GLU A 3 -13.90 3.85 0.07
N CYS A 4 -12.70 3.28 0.01
CA CYS A 4 -12.40 1.97 0.61
C CYS A 4 -12.60 1.97 2.13
N ILE A 5 -12.26 3.07 2.81
CA ILE A 5 -12.52 3.26 4.24
C ILE A 5 -14.02 3.33 4.50
N ALA A 6 -14.78 4.09 3.69
CA ALA A 6 -16.24 4.16 3.81
C ALA A 6 -16.91 2.79 3.58
N ALA A 7 -16.36 1.97 2.68
CA ALA A 7 -16.78 0.60 2.44
C ALA A 7 -16.27 -0.43 3.49
N LYS A 8 -15.57 0.02 4.55
CA LYS A 8 -14.98 -0.82 5.61
C LYS A 8 -13.95 -1.85 5.11
N LEU A 9 -13.34 -1.61 3.96
CA LEU A 9 -12.28 -2.45 3.39
C LEU A 9 -10.89 -2.08 3.91
N LEU A 10 -10.74 -0.89 4.49
CA LEU A 10 -9.50 -0.41 5.11
C LEU A 10 -9.80 0.18 6.50
N PRO A 11 -8.82 0.19 7.42
CA PRO A 11 -8.99 0.75 8.76
C PRO A 11 -9.43 2.22 8.73
N ALA A 12 -10.36 2.59 9.61
CA ALA A 12 -10.87 3.97 9.70
C ALA A 12 -9.79 4.99 10.10
N ASN A 13 -8.80 4.56 10.89
CA ASN A 13 -7.67 5.36 11.33
C ASN A 13 -6.45 5.26 10.40
N LEU A 14 -6.60 4.76 9.17
CA LEU A 14 -5.50 4.70 8.20
C LEU A 14 -5.01 6.12 7.84
N LEU A 15 -3.71 6.35 7.96
CA LEU A 15 -3.06 7.62 7.59
C LEU A 15 -2.98 7.75 6.06
N THR A 16 -4.10 8.14 5.44
CA THR A 16 -4.27 8.19 3.97
C THR A 16 -3.18 8.97 3.23
N ARG A 17 -2.65 10.06 3.79
CA ARG A 17 -1.53 10.81 3.18
C ARG A 17 -0.25 9.98 3.12
N ARG A 18 0.11 9.28 4.20
CA ARG A 18 1.29 8.39 4.24
C ARG A 18 1.09 7.19 3.33
N ALA A 19 -0.10 6.59 3.35
CA ALA A 19 -0.45 5.48 2.47
C ALA A 19 -0.32 5.86 0.99
N ALA A 20 -0.76 7.06 0.57
CA ALA A 20 -0.62 7.54 -0.79
C ALA A 20 0.84 7.76 -1.23
N VAL A 21 1.69 8.25 -0.32
CA VAL A 21 3.13 8.37 -0.58
C VAL A 21 3.75 6.97 -0.80
N LEU A 22 3.42 6.01 0.07
CA LEU A 22 3.89 4.63 -0.05
C LEU A 22 3.40 3.96 -1.34
N MET A 23 2.15 4.20 -1.74
CA MET A 23 1.62 3.68 -3.01
C MET A 23 2.51 4.10 -4.18
N ARG A 24 2.81 5.39 -4.27
CA ARG A 24 3.59 5.96 -5.36
C ARG A 24 5.03 5.45 -5.33
N SER A 25 5.69 5.49 -4.17
CA SER A 25 7.09 5.06 -4.05
C SER A 25 7.25 3.56 -4.31
N TYR A 26 6.32 2.73 -3.83
CA TYR A 26 6.37 1.28 -3.99
C TYR A 26 6.19 0.88 -5.46
N LEU A 27 5.14 1.40 -6.12
CA LEU A 27 4.86 1.08 -7.52
C LEU A 27 5.93 1.65 -8.46
N SER A 28 6.31 2.91 -8.31
CA SER A 28 7.36 3.50 -9.14
C SER A 28 8.71 2.81 -8.92
N GLY A 29 9.06 2.45 -7.68
CA GLY A 29 10.29 1.72 -7.39
C GLY A 29 10.33 0.32 -8.00
N LEU A 30 9.23 -0.44 -7.96
CA LEU A 30 9.15 -1.75 -8.62
C LEU A 30 9.34 -1.63 -10.14
N MET A 31 8.67 -0.66 -10.76
CA MET A 31 8.78 -0.41 -12.19
C MET A 31 10.18 0.05 -12.59
N GLU A 32 10.78 0.98 -11.84
CA GLU A 32 12.13 1.50 -12.10
C GLU A 32 13.19 0.39 -11.95
N ASN A 33 13.12 -0.41 -10.89
CA ASN A 33 14.04 -1.53 -10.68
C ASN A 33 13.93 -2.57 -11.80
N TRP A 34 12.71 -2.92 -12.21
CA TRP A 34 12.50 -3.86 -13.31
C TRP A 34 12.97 -3.30 -14.65
N LEU A 35 12.70 -2.02 -14.96
CA LEU A 35 13.17 -1.37 -16.18
C LEU A 35 14.70 -1.25 -16.24
N PHE A 36 15.36 -1.11 -15.09
CA PHE A 36 16.81 -1.08 -14.99
C PHE A 36 17.44 -2.47 -15.17
N ALA A 37 16.80 -3.52 -14.65
CA ALA A 37 17.28 -4.90 -14.72
C ALA A 37 16.12 -5.89 -14.97
N PRO A 38 15.65 -6.06 -16.22
CA PRO A 38 14.46 -6.86 -16.52
C PRO A 38 14.62 -8.34 -16.23
N ASP A 39 15.86 -8.85 -16.21
CA ASP A 39 16.18 -10.25 -15.92
C ASP A 39 16.32 -10.53 -14.41
N SER A 40 16.18 -9.51 -13.54
CA SER A 40 16.36 -9.66 -12.09
C SER A 40 15.18 -10.33 -11.38
N PHE A 41 13.96 -10.12 -11.86
CA PHE A 41 12.74 -10.76 -11.37
C PHE A 41 11.61 -10.65 -12.42
N ASP A 42 10.63 -11.55 -12.35
CA ASP A 42 9.47 -11.54 -13.25
C ASP A 42 8.36 -10.64 -12.70
N LEU A 43 8.44 -9.35 -13.03
CA LEU A 43 7.44 -8.38 -12.62
C LEU A 43 6.02 -8.77 -13.07
N HIS A 44 5.87 -9.40 -14.24
CA HIS A 44 4.54 -9.75 -14.76
C HIS A 44 3.92 -10.91 -13.97
N ALA A 45 4.70 -11.95 -13.68
CA ALA A 45 4.22 -13.07 -12.88
C ALA A 45 3.92 -12.66 -11.43
N GLU A 46 4.76 -11.80 -10.82
CA GLU A 46 4.66 -11.42 -9.41
C GLU A 46 3.78 -10.17 -9.15
N ALA A 47 3.33 -9.47 -10.19
CA ALA A 47 2.57 -8.22 -10.06
C ALA A 47 1.37 -8.32 -9.11
N ARG A 48 0.64 -9.45 -9.14
CA ARG A 48 -0.51 -9.67 -8.26
C ARG A 48 -0.10 -9.75 -6.80
N ASP A 49 1.00 -10.41 -6.50
CA ASP A 49 1.50 -10.58 -5.15
C ASP A 49 2.04 -9.25 -4.61
N TYR A 50 2.74 -8.45 -5.41
CA TYR A 50 3.17 -7.10 -5.02
C TYR A 50 1.99 -6.17 -4.70
N VAL A 51 0.90 -6.24 -5.48
CA VAL A 51 -0.31 -5.48 -5.18
C VAL A 51 -0.98 -6.00 -3.91
N ALA A 52 -1.04 -7.32 -3.69
CA ALA A 52 -1.58 -7.90 -2.46
C ALA A 52 -0.80 -7.42 -1.23
N ILE A 53 0.54 -7.46 -1.28
CA ILE A 53 1.43 -6.96 -0.22
C ILE A 53 1.15 -5.48 0.09
N LEU A 54 0.98 -4.65 -0.94
CA LEU A 54 0.65 -3.23 -0.77
C LEU A 54 -0.69 -3.05 -0.02
N LEU A 55 -1.70 -3.85 -0.36
CA LEU A 55 -3.02 -3.80 0.28
C LEU A 55 -2.98 -4.32 1.72
N GLU A 56 -2.24 -5.40 1.97
CA GLU A 56 -2.01 -5.96 3.31
C GLU A 56 -1.28 -4.97 4.22
N MET A 57 -0.29 -4.24 3.67
CA MET A 57 0.40 -3.18 4.40
C MET A 57 -0.58 -2.11 4.92
N TYR A 58 -1.60 -1.74 4.14
CA TYR A 58 -2.63 -0.79 4.58
C TYR A 58 -3.59 -1.36 5.63
N GLN A 59 -3.78 -2.67 5.67
CA GLN A 59 -4.68 -3.32 6.63
C GLN A 59 -3.98 -3.59 7.96
N PHE A 60 -2.74 -4.10 7.91
CA PHE A 60 -2.11 -4.76 9.05
C PHE A 60 -0.97 -3.95 9.69
N CYS A 61 -0.30 -3.05 8.98
CA CYS A 61 0.84 -2.32 9.57
C CYS A 61 0.38 -1.29 10.61
N PRO A 62 0.77 -1.42 11.89
CA PRO A 62 0.33 -0.51 12.95
C PRO A 62 0.91 0.90 12.80
N THR A 63 2.08 1.04 12.19
CA THR A 63 2.76 2.33 11.95
C THR A 63 2.07 3.21 10.91
N LEU A 64 1.11 2.65 10.15
CA LEU A 64 0.24 3.39 9.23
C LEU A 64 -1.09 3.82 9.85
N ARG A 65 -1.30 3.54 11.14
CA ARG A 65 -2.48 3.95 11.88
C ARG A 65 -2.22 5.30 12.55
N GLY A 66 -3.19 6.19 12.47
CA GLY A 66 -3.24 7.39 13.30
C GLY A 66 -3.58 7.04 14.74
N PRO A 67 -3.43 7.99 15.68
CA PRO A 67 -3.96 7.81 17.02
C PRO A 67 -5.42 7.38 16.91
N GLU A 68 -5.82 6.36 17.67
CA GLU A 68 -7.24 6.06 17.79
C GLU A 68 -7.90 7.31 18.33
N SER A 69 -8.79 7.91 17.53
CA SER A 69 -9.71 8.89 18.07
C SER A 69 -10.54 8.14 19.10
N LEU A 70 -10.22 8.32 20.38
CA LEU A 70 -11.13 7.98 21.47
C LEU A 70 -12.44 8.69 21.14
N SER A 71 -13.39 7.96 20.57
CA SER A 71 -14.76 8.44 20.44
C SER A 71 -15.25 8.63 21.87
N ALA A 72 -15.43 9.90 22.25
CA ALA A 72 -16.08 10.33 23.47
C ALA A 72 -17.48 9.72 23.61
#